data_AF-A0A2V9K5B4-F1
#
_entry.id   AF-A0A2V9K5B4-F1
#
_cell.length_a   1.000
_cell.length_b   1.000
_cell.length_c   1.000
_cell.angle_alpha   90.00
_cell.angle_beta   90.00
_cell.angle_gamma   90.00
#
_symmetry.space_group_name_H-M   'P 1'
#
loop_
_entity.id
_entity.type
_entity.pdbx_description
1 polymer ?
#
loop_
_entity_poly.entity_id
_entity_poly.type
_entity_poly.pdbx_seq_one_letter_code
_entity_poly.pdbx_strand_id
1 'polypeptide(L)'
;MAFIRKRGESYYLVHNVRENGQVRQVHLASLGERPRISDEVIAGVRSKHPFLDVDWDHLRQKASRDLLQPFQHDSAYLKSLLASIRSLHMDIVDLPMPALGLGRDREVLPQVVSSLRLLRSTLDVKLNQLRKERPIEFGT
;
A
#
# COMPACT_ATOMS: atom_id res chain seq x y z
N MET A 1 -10.11 1.02 -20.98
CA MET A 1 -9.56 -0.03 -20.07
C MET A 1 -8.53 0.59 -19.14
N ALA A 2 -8.64 0.35 -17.83
CA ALA A 2 -7.69 0.84 -16.82
C ALA A 2 -6.55 -0.14 -16.54
N PHE A 3 -5.35 0.37 -16.31
CA PHE A 3 -4.16 -0.43 -15.97
C PHE A 3 -3.08 0.41 -15.26
N ILE A 4 -2.14 -0.27 -14.63
CA ILE A 4 -0.99 0.35 -13.96
C ILE A 4 0.18 0.43 -14.93
N ARG A 5 0.83 1.59 -14.99
CA ARG A 5 2.02 1.87 -15.81
C ARG A 5 3.16 2.34 -14.94
N LYS A 6 4.36 1.77 -15.11
CA LYS A 6 5.60 2.28 -14.53
C LYS A 6 6.22 3.36 -15.45
N ARG A 7 6.69 4.47 -14.88
CA ARG A 7 7.49 5.49 -15.56
C ARG A 7 8.54 6.03 -14.58
N GLY A 8 9.81 5.80 -14.89
CA GLY A 8 10.90 5.99 -13.91
C GLY A 8 10.67 5.09 -12.70
N GLU A 9 10.88 5.64 -11.50
CA GLU A 9 10.62 4.93 -10.24
C GLU A 9 9.16 4.99 -9.76
N SER A 10 8.28 5.65 -10.51
CA SER A 10 6.88 5.84 -10.11
C SER A 10 5.90 5.00 -10.93
N TYR A 11 4.82 4.59 -10.27
CA TYR A 11 3.68 3.91 -10.84
C TYR A 11 2.50 4.87 -10.96
N TYR A 12 1.75 4.70 -12.04
CA TYR A 12 0.61 5.54 -12.39
C TYR A 12 -0.56 4.65 -12.78
N LEU A 13 -1.75 5.00 -12.32
CA LEU A 13 -3.00 4.41 -12.80
C LEU A 13 -3.49 5.21 -14.01
N VAL A 14 -3.69 4.53 -15.13
CA VAL A 14 -4.11 5.14 -16.39
C VAL A 14 -5.30 4.40 -16.99
N HIS A 15 -6.09 5.09 -17.82
CA HIS A 15 -7.20 4.51 -18.56
C HIS A 15 -7.10 4.85 -20.05
N ASN A 16 -7.16 3.84 -20.92
CA ASN A 16 -7.29 4.05 -22.36
C ASN A 16 -8.75 4.38 -22.70
N VAL A 17 -8.99 5.58 -23.23
CA VAL A 17 -10.26 6.01 -23.82
C VAL A 17 -10.14 6.03 -25.34
N ARG A 18 -11.25 5.81 -26.06
CA ARG A 18 -11.31 6.00 -27.51
C ARG A 18 -12.08 7.28 -27.81
N GLU A 19 -11.48 8.15 -28.59
CA GLU A 19 -12.06 9.43 -29.01
C GLU A 19 -11.74 9.60 -30.50
N ASN A 20 -12.78 9.77 -31.32
CA ASN A 20 -12.65 9.96 -32.78
C ASN A 20 -11.77 8.90 -33.49
N GLY A 21 -11.88 7.64 -33.09
CA GLY A 21 -11.10 6.53 -33.67
C GLY A 21 -9.65 6.42 -33.18
N GLN A 22 -9.19 7.36 -32.35
CA GLN A 22 -7.85 7.33 -31.74
C GLN A 22 -7.92 6.85 -30.28
N VAL A 23 -6.89 6.13 -29.84
CA VAL A 23 -6.74 5.72 -28.44
C VAL A 23 -5.95 6.78 -27.70
N ARG A 24 -6.56 7.38 -26.67
CA ARG A 24 -5.91 8.35 -25.77
C ARG A 24 -5.77 7.76 -24.37
N GLN A 25 -4.65 8.07 -23.72
CA GLN A 25 -4.42 7.72 -22.32
C GLN A 25 -4.85 8.86 -21.40
N VAL A 26 -5.73 8.55 -20.46
CA VAL A 26 -6.13 9.42 -19.36
C VAL A 26 -5.38 8.99 -18.10
N HIS A 27 -4.76 9.94 -17.42
CA HIS A 27 -4.12 9.71 -16.14
C HIS A 27 -5.15 9.81 -15.01
N LEU A 28 -5.31 8.73 -14.24
CA LEU A 28 -6.30 8.64 -13.16
C LEU A 28 -5.68 9.02 -11.81
N ALA A 29 -4.51 8.46 -11.49
CA ALA A 29 -3.82 8.70 -10.23
C ALA A 29 -2.32 8.41 -10.31
N SER A 30 -1.53 9.15 -9.53
CA SER A 30 -0.15 8.78 -9.22
C SER A 30 -0.17 7.83 -8.02
N LEU A 31 0.50 6.68 -8.14
CA LEU A 31 0.60 5.67 -7.07
C LEU A 31 1.93 5.77 -6.31
N GLY A 32 2.88 6.58 -6.81
CA GLY A 32 4.22 6.72 -6.24
C GLY A 32 5.10 5.51 -6.53
N GLU A 33 6.07 5.23 -5.65
CA GLU A 33 7.08 4.18 -5.87
C GLU A 33 6.53 2.75 -5.85
N ARG A 34 5.30 2.57 -5.35
CA ARG A 34 4.66 1.27 -5.24
C ARG A 34 3.29 1.31 -5.89
N PRO A 35 2.89 0.29 -6.67
CA PRO A 35 1.59 0.28 -7.35
C PRO A 35 0.44 -0.03 -6.38
N ARG A 36 0.38 0.56 -5.18
CA ARG A 36 -0.67 0.28 -4.18
C ARG A 36 -1.97 0.98 -4.56
N ILE A 37 -3.07 0.22 -4.54
CA ILE A 37 -4.42 0.75 -4.77
C ILE A 37 -5.18 0.73 -3.44
N SER A 38 -5.09 1.84 -2.71
CA SER A 38 -5.85 2.07 -1.47
C SER A 38 -7.28 2.53 -1.77
N ASP A 39 -8.16 2.44 -0.78
CA ASP A 39 -9.53 3.00 -0.89
C ASP A 39 -9.52 4.51 -1.16
N GLU A 40 -8.51 5.23 -0.65
CA GLU A 40 -8.33 6.66 -0.93
C GLU A 40 -8.04 6.92 -2.42
N VAL A 41 -7.19 6.13 -3.05
CA VAL A 41 -6.95 6.21 -4.50
C VAL A 41 -8.23 5.94 -5.27
N ILE A 42 -8.98 4.90 -4.89
CA ILE A 42 -10.26 4.55 -5.54
C ILE A 42 -11.26 5.70 -5.40
N ALA A 43 -11.45 6.23 -4.18
CA ALA A 43 -12.35 7.34 -3.92
C ALA A 43 -11.95 8.59 -4.70
N GLY A 44 -10.65 8.91 -4.73
CA GLY A 44 -10.11 10.03 -5.50
C GLY A 44 -10.36 9.89 -7.01
N VAL A 45 -10.19 8.69 -7.57
CA VAL A 45 -10.47 8.43 -8.99
C VAL A 45 -11.96 8.48 -9.27
N ARG A 46 -12.81 7.88 -8.44
CA ARG A 46 -14.27 7.91 -8.61
C ARG A 46 -14.83 9.33 -8.54
N SER A 47 -14.26 10.18 -7.68
CA SER A 47 -14.65 11.58 -7.57
C SER A 47 -14.29 12.38 -8.84
N LYS A 48 -13.09 12.18 -9.39
CA LYS A 48 -12.61 12.90 -10.58
C LYS A 48 -13.14 12.33 -11.90
N HIS A 49 -13.48 11.05 -11.91
CA HIS A 49 -13.88 10.31 -13.10
C HIS A 49 -15.10 9.40 -12.82
N PRO A 50 -16.27 9.98 -12.47
CA PRO A 50 -17.42 9.22 -11.97
C PRO A 50 -18.02 8.25 -13.00
N PHE A 51 -17.78 8.47 -14.30
CA PHE A 51 -18.33 7.64 -15.37
C PHE A 51 -17.37 6.54 -15.86
N LEU A 52 -16.16 6.46 -15.29
CA LEU A 52 -15.23 5.40 -15.66
C LEU A 52 -15.56 4.12 -14.91
N ASP A 53 -15.93 3.09 -15.67
CA ASP A 53 -15.98 1.73 -15.15
C ASP A 53 -14.56 1.16 -15.06
N VAL A 54 -14.18 0.79 -13.83
CA VAL A 54 -12.85 0.33 -13.48
C VAL A 54 -12.99 -0.91 -12.61
N ASP A 55 -12.44 -2.03 -13.08
CA ASP A 55 -12.31 -3.25 -12.31
C ASP A 55 -11.21 -3.11 -11.24
N TRP A 56 -11.61 -2.61 -10.08
CA TRP A 56 -10.72 -2.34 -8.94
C TRP A 56 -10.14 -3.61 -8.34
N ASP A 57 -10.89 -4.71 -8.34
CA ASP A 57 -10.46 -5.97 -7.76
C ASP A 57 -9.37 -6.60 -8.61
N HIS A 58 -9.53 -6.60 -9.94
CA HIS A 58 -8.49 -7.05 -10.85
C HIS A 58 -7.21 -6.21 -10.74
N LEU A 59 -7.35 -4.88 -10.67
CA LEU A 59 -6.20 -3.99 -10.52
C LEU A 59 -5.46 -4.21 -9.19
N ARG A 60 -6.19 -4.42 -8.09
CA ARG A 60 -5.60 -4.75 -6.77
C ARG A 60 -4.83 -6.06 -6.79
N GLN A 61 -5.39 -7.09 -7.43
CA GLN A 61 -4.72 -8.38 -7.56
C GLN A 61 -3.44 -8.25 -8.40
N LYS A 62 -3.50 -7.53 -9.53
CA LYS A 62 -2.34 -7.30 -10.39
C LYS A 62 -1.25 -6.52 -9.67
N ALA A 63 -1.61 -5.40 -9.03
CA ALA A 63 -0.72 -4.61 -8.17
C ALA A 63 -0.03 -5.47 -7.11
N SER A 64 -0.77 -6.38 -6.46
CA SER A 64 -0.23 -7.25 -5.42
C SER A 64 0.76 -8.27 -5.99
N ARG A 65 0.51 -8.83 -7.17
CA ARG A 65 1.46 -9.73 -7.85
C ARG A 65 2.71 -9.01 -8.34
N ASP A 66 2.55 -7.82 -8.91
CA ASP A 66 3.65 -6.99 -9.40
C ASP A 66 4.52 -6.47 -8.22
N LEU A 67 3.97 -6.36 -7.01
CA LEU A 67 4.72 -6.11 -5.78
C LEU A 67 5.53 -7.32 -5.31
N LEU A 68 5.17 -8.55 -5.69
CA LEU A 68 5.86 -9.77 -5.29
C LEU A 68 7.06 -10.11 -6.18
N GLN A 69 7.04 -9.71 -7.46
CA GLN A 69 8.14 -9.96 -8.41
C GLN A 69 9.49 -9.25 -8.07
N PRO A 70 9.53 -8.04 -7.48
CA PRO A 70 10.78 -7.35 -7.14
C PRO A 70 11.58 -7.98 -5.99
N PHE A 71 10.96 -8.81 -5.15
CA PHE A 71 11.64 -9.39 -3.98
C PHE A 71 12.81 -10.30 -4.34
N GLN A 72 12.88 -10.79 -5.58
CA GLN A 72 13.97 -11.66 -6.01
C GLN A 72 15.29 -10.93 -6.23
N HIS A 73 15.32 -9.58 -6.33
CA HIS A 73 16.56 -8.84 -6.63
C HIS A 73 16.73 -7.50 -5.88
N ASP A 74 15.75 -7.04 -5.11
CA ASP A 74 15.73 -5.66 -4.61
C ASP A 74 16.11 -5.52 -3.12
N SER A 75 17.41 -5.48 -2.85
CA SER A 75 17.93 -5.14 -1.50
C SER A 75 17.57 -3.72 -1.05
N ALA A 76 17.30 -2.79 -1.99
CA ALA A 76 16.93 -1.42 -1.66
C ALA A 76 15.52 -1.37 -1.08
N TYR A 77 14.60 -2.20 -1.59
CA TYR A 77 13.27 -2.35 -1.01
C TYR A 77 13.33 -2.77 0.47
N LEU A 78 14.10 -3.81 0.81
CA LEU A 78 14.21 -4.28 2.20
C LEU A 78 14.84 -3.23 3.11
N LYS A 79 15.85 -2.49 2.62
CA LYS A 79 16.47 -1.39 3.37
C LYS A 79 15.47 -0.24 3.62
N SER A 80 14.71 0.15 2.62
CA SER A 80 13.67 1.19 2.75
C SER A 80 12.55 0.76 3.69
N LEU A 81 12.10 -0.50 3.60
CA LEU A 81 11.12 -1.06 4.51
C LEU A 81 11.65 -1.08 5.95
N LEU A 82 12.90 -1.49 6.16
CA LEU A 82 13.54 -1.49 7.48
C LEU A 82 13.61 -0.07 8.07
N ALA A 83 13.99 0.93 7.26
CA ALA A 83 14.00 2.32 7.68
C ALA A 83 12.60 2.81 8.08
N SER A 84 11.58 2.48 7.27
CA SER A 84 10.18 2.83 7.55
C SER A 84 9.67 2.19 8.84
N ILE A 85 9.99 0.91 9.08
CA ILE A 85 9.63 0.21 10.32
C ILE A 85 10.28 0.87 11.54
N ARG A 86 11.55 1.28 11.44
CA ARG A 86 12.24 1.96 12.53
C ARG A 86 11.62 3.32 12.83
N SER A 87 11.32 4.11 11.81
CA SER A 87 10.63 5.40 11.99
C SER A 87 9.28 5.20 12.69
N LEU A 88 8.44 4.32 12.15
CA LEU A 88 7.12 4.03 12.72
C LEU A 88 7.21 3.51 14.16
N HIS A 89 8.22 2.70 14.48
CA HIS A 89 8.44 2.25 15.85
C HIS A 89 8.72 3.42 16.80
N MET A 90 9.61 4.33 16.42
CA MET A 90 9.90 5.53 17.24
C MET A 90 8.65 6.40 17.37
N ASP A 91 7.93 6.65 16.28
CA ASP A 91 6.69 7.43 16.28
C ASP A 91 5.65 6.83 17.24
N ILE A 92 5.51 5.50 17.27
CA ILE A 92 4.59 4.80 18.19
C ILE A 92 5.06 4.88 19.64
N VAL A 93 6.37 4.76 19.90
CA VAL A 93 6.94 4.87 21.25
C VAL A 93 6.69 6.26 21.83
N ASP A 94 6.80 7.28 20.99
CA ASP A 94 6.64 8.68 21.38
C ASP A 94 5.16 9.12 21.45
N LEU A 95 4.19 8.27 21.08
CA LEU A 95 2.77 8.60 21.19
C LEU A 95 2.37 8.81 22.65
N PRO A 96 1.92 10.02 23.05
CA PRO A 96 1.50 10.28 24.42
C PRO A 96 0.08 9.77 24.65
N MET A 97 -0.09 8.45 24.75
CA MET A 97 -1.38 7.77 24.86
C MET A 97 -2.32 8.35 25.95
N PRO A 98 -1.84 8.75 27.14
CA PRO A 98 -2.69 9.39 28.15
C PRO A 98 -3.18 10.80 27.76
N ALA A 99 -2.39 11.54 26.97
CA ALA A 99 -2.72 12.92 26.57
C ALA A 99 -3.69 12.96 25.38
N LEU A 100 -3.69 11.95 24.51
CA LEU A 100 -4.59 11.86 23.35
C LEU A 100 -6.07 11.77 23.74
N GLY A 101 -6.38 11.25 24.93
CA GLY A 101 -7.75 11.16 25.46
C GLY A 101 -8.30 12.48 26.03
N LEU A 102 -7.44 13.48 26.24
CA LEU A 102 -7.77 14.77 26.86
C LEU A 102 -7.82 15.93 25.84
N GLY A 103 -7.37 15.69 24.61
CA GLY A 103 -7.29 16.69 23.54
C GLY A 103 -8.55 16.76 22.65
N ARG A 104 -8.51 17.70 21.68
CA ARG A 104 -9.56 17.89 20.66
C ARG A 104 -9.68 16.72 19.67
N ASP A 105 -8.73 15.80 19.65
CA ASP A 105 -8.62 14.71 18.66
C ASP A 105 -9.29 13.39 19.10
N ARG A 106 -10.26 13.47 20.02
CA ARG A 106 -10.95 12.30 20.58
C ARG A 106 -11.63 11.43 19.52
N GLU A 107 -12.01 12.00 18.37
CA GLU A 107 -12.61 11.29 17.23
C GLU A 107 -11.59 10.47 16.42
N VAL A 108 -10.31 10.85 16.48
CA VAL A 108 -9.22 10.19 15.74
C VAL A 108 -8.63 9.03 16.53
N LEU A 109 -8.67 9.10 17.87
CA LEU A 109 -8.11 8.08 18.76
C LEU A 109 -8.65 6.66 18.51
N PRO A 110 -9.97 6.42 18.30
CA PRO A 110 -10.47 5.09 17.96
C PRO A 110 -9.90 4.56 16.63
N GLN A 111 -9.66 5.44 15.66
CA GLN A 111 -9.09 5.08 14.35
C GLN A 111 -7.61 4.72 14.49
N VAL A 112 -6.86 5.45 15.31
CA VAL A 112 -5.46 5.14 15.66
C VAL A 112 -5.36 3.79 16.34
N VAL A 113 -6.19 3.53 17.37
CA VAL A 113 -6.21 2.24 18.07
C VAL A 113 -6.56 1.08 17.13
N SER A 114 -7.55 1.28 16.25
CA SER A 114 -7.93 0.28 15.26
C SER A 114 -6.82 -0.01 14.26
N SER A 115 -6.14 1.03 13.78
CA SER A 115 -4.99 0.92 12.88
C SER A 115 -3.81 0.20 13.54
N LEU A 116 -3.50 0.49 14.80
CA LEU A 116 -2.45 -0.20 15.56
C LEU A 116 -2.77 -1.69 15.78
N ARG A 117 -4.04 -2.02 16.06
CA ARG A 117 -4.48 -3.43 16.16
C ARG A 117 -4.33 -4.17 14.84
N LEU A 118 -4.74 -3.55 13.73
CA LEU A 118 -4.59 -4.11 12.39
C LEU A 118 -3.10 -4.33 12.03
N LEU A 119 -2.25 -3.36 12.37
CA LEU A 119 -0.80 -3.46 12.19
C LEU A 119 -0.25 -4.66 12.98
N ARG A 120 -0.59 -4.79 14.26
CA ARG A 120 -0.18 -5.93 15.11
C ARG A 120 -0.59 -7.26 14.48
N SER A 121 -1.85 -7.42 14.10
CA SER A 121 -2.34 -8.67 13.48
C SER A 121 -1.61 -8.99 12.18
N THR A 122 -1.30 -7.98 11.36
CA THR A 122 -0.53 -8.16 10.12
C THR A 122 0.90 -8.60 10.41
N LEU A 123 1.56 -7.99 11.40
CA LEU A 123 2.90 -8.36 11.85
C LEU A 123 2.93 -9.79 12.39
N ASP A 124 1.96 -10.17 13.22
CA ASP A 124 1.85 -11.53 13.77
C ASP A 124 1.76 -12.58 12.66
N VAL A 125 0.91 -12.36 11.65
CA VAL A 125 0.81 -13.25 10.48
C VAL A 125 2.14 -13.35 9.74
N LYS A 126 2.81 -12.22 9.46
CA LYS A 126 4.06 -12.19 8.71
C LYS A 126 5.22 -12.84 9.46
N LEU A 127 5.35 -12.57 10.75
CA LEU A 127 6.37 -13.21 11.60
C LEU A 127 6.14 -14.71 11.72
N ASN A 128 4.88 -15.15 11.80
CA ASN A 128 4.55 -16.57 11.81
C ASN A 128 4.83 -17.26 10.45
N GLN A 129 4.62 -16.57 9.32
CA GLN A 129 5.04 -17.07 8.00
C GLN A 129 6.55 -17.29 7.95
N LEU A 130 7.35 -16.30 8.38
CA LEU A 130 8.81 -16.40 8.41
C LEU A 130 9.34 -17.50 9.35
N ARG A 131 8.63 -17.79 10.45
CA ARG A 131 8.95 -18.92 11.35
C ARG A 131 8.68 -20.26 10.67
N LYS A 132 7.59 -20.38 9.91
CA LYS A 132 7.22 -21.61 9.19
C LYS A 132 8.11 -21.87 7.98
N GLU A 133 8.57 -20.82 7.31
CA GLU A 133 9.47 -20.89 6.14
C GLU A 133 10.95 -21.18 6.51
N ARG A 134 11.31 -21.08 7.80
CA ARG A 134 12.58 -21.56 8.34
C ARG A 134 12.36 -22.83 9.18
N PRO A 135 12.17 -24.02 8.58
CA PRO A 135 12.57 -25.23 9.28
C PRO A 135 14.09 -25.14 9.45
N ILE A 136 14.50 -25.00 10.69
CA ILE A 136 15.89 -24.99 11.09
C ILE A 136 16.46 -26.38 10.79
N GLU A 137 17.25 -26.51 9.72
CA GLU A 137 18.31 -27.52 9.68
C GLU A 137 19.55 -26.90 10.31
N PHE A 138 19.70 -27.09 11.63
CA PHE A 138 21.04 -27.14 12.22
C PHE A 138 21.44 -28.62 12.21
N GLY A 139 22.17 -29.01 11.16
CA GLY A 139 22.91 -30.26 11.14
C GLY A 139 24.20 -30.10 11.94
N THR A 140 24.23 -30.81 13.08
CA THR A 140 25.36 -31.40 13.83
C THR A 140 26.74 -30.76 13.74
#